data_AF-A0A420VBL8-F1
#
_entry.id   AF-A0A420VBL8-F1
#
_cell.length_a   1.000
_cell.length_b   1.000
_cell.length_c   1.000
_cell.angle_alpha   90.00
_cell.angle_beta   90.00
_cell.angle_gamma   90.00
#
_symmetry.space_group_name_H-M   'P 1'
#
loop_
_entity.id
_entity.type
_entity.pdbx_description
1 polymer ?
#
loop_
_entity_poly.entity_id
_entity_poly.type
_entity_poly.pdbx_seq_one_letter_code
_entity_poly.pdbx_strand_id
1 'polypeptide(L)'
;MVFSYRFEKILSVRTMEKNEAVNSYHQAVRRFEEAAQGLYRLLKEKEELEAEREKRIRDGLSVERLREFQRYLANLQREIDHYQQLVIRARDKMNEEYRRLVEKNVEVKKYERMKEKDYQMFLQLEKWKETKDLDEISSRSALRRNGW
;
A
#
# COMPACT_ATOMS: atom_id res chain seq x y z
N MET A 1 22.56 31.31 -5.85
CA MET A 1 21.63 31.22 -4.68
C MET A 1 21.40 29.75 -4.32
N VAL A 2 20.89 29.41 -3.12
CA VAL A 2 20.49 28.03 -2.78
C VAL A 2 18.97 27.88 -2.96
N PHE A 3 18.52 26.82 -3.64
CA PHE A 3 17.10 26.55 -3.83
C PHE A 3 16.40 26.24 -2.50
N SER A 4 15.23 26.82 -2.28
CA SER A 4 14.38 26.53 -1.13
C SER A 4 12.93 26.36 -1.59
N TYR A 5 12.35 25.19 -1.29
CA TYR A 5 10.96 24.91 -1.62
C TYR A 5 10.03 25.35 -0.48
N ARG A 6 9.08 26.23 -0.78
CA ARG A 6 8.22 26.87 0.23
C ARG A 6 7.27 25.90 0.95
N PHE A 7 7.00 24.73 0.37
CA PHE A 7 6.14 23.70 0.97
C PHE A 7 6.90 22.47 1.46
N GLU A 8 8.22 22.57 1.71
CA GLU A 8 9.05 21.43 2.15
C GLU A 8 8.49 20.74 3.41
N LYS A 9 8.06 21.53 4.40
CA LYS A 9 7.44 20.99 5.63
C LYS A 9 6.15 20.21 5.34
N ILE A 10 5.32 20.72 4.42
CA ILE A 10 4.07 20.04 4.04
C ILE A 10 4.38 18.73 3.34
N LEU A 11 5.33 18.73 2.38
CA LEU A 11 5.77 17.52 1.69
C LEU A 11 6.29 16.46 2.67
N SER A 12 7.06 16.88 3.69
CA SER A 12 7.54 15.99 4.75
C SER A 12 6.40 15.35 5.54
N VAL A 13 5.42 16.15 6.01
CA VAL A 13 4.24 15.64 6.73
C VAL A 13 3.43 14.67 5.87
N ARG A 14 3.17 15.00 4.60
CA ARG A 14 2.44 14.11 3.68
C ARG A 14 3.18 12.80 3.41
N THR A 15 4.50 12.86 3.34
CA THR A 15 5.33 11.66 3.19
C THR A 15 5.23 10.76 4.42
N MET A 16 5.22 11.34 5.63
CA MET A 16 5.00 10.62 6.88
C MET A 16 3.61 9.97 6.91
N GLU A 17 2.55 10.71 6.60
CA GLU A 17 1.17 10.18 6.52
C GLU A 17 1.06 9.02 5.51
N LYS A 18 1.71 9.12 4.35
CA LYS A 18 1.77 8.03 3.36
C LYS A 18 2.47 6.80 3.94
N ASN A 19 3.58 6.97 4.66
CA ASN A 19 4.29 5.85 5.28
C ASN A 19 3.46 5.17 6.38
N GLU A 20 2.70 5.93 7.16
CA GLU A 20 1.72 5.38 8.12
C GLU A 20 0.61 4.59 7.42
N ALA A 21 0.11 5.09 6.28
CA ALA A 21 -0.87 4.39 5.46
C ALA A 21 -0.31 3.08 4.87
N VAL A 22 0.97 3.07 4.45
CA VAL A 22 1.68 1.84 4.02
C VAL A 22 1.71 0.81 5.15
N ASN A 23 2.09 1.24 6.36
CA ASN A 23 2.13 0.34 7.52
C ASN A 23 0.75 -0.23 7.87
N SER A 24 -0.29 0.62 7.82
CA SER A 24 -1.68 0.23 8.10
C SER A 24 -2.18 -0.77 7.06
N TYR A 25 -1.89 -0.55 5.78
CA TYR A 25 -2.20 -1.49 4.71
C TYR A 25 -1.49 -2.83 4.90
N HIS A 26 -0.18 -2.84 5.20
CA HIS A 26 0.54 -4.09 5.46
C HIS A 26 -0.01 -4.87 6.66
N GLN A 27 -0.46 -4.18 7.71
CA GLN A 27 -1.13 -4.83 8.83
C GLN A 27 -2.47 -5.46 8.41
N ALA A 28 -3.24 -4.76 7.57
CA ALA A 28 -4.51 -5.28 7.07
C ALA A 28 -4.31 -6.50 6.15
N VAL A 29 -3.27 -6.49 5.30
CA VAL A 29 -2.87 -7.65 4.46
C VAL A 29 -2.56 -8.85 5.34
N ARG A 30 -1.71 -8.71 6.37
CA ARG A 30 -1.37 -9.83 7.27
C ARG A 30 -2.59 -10.42 7.95
N ARG A 31 -3.50 -9.59 8.45
CA ARG A 31 -4.75 -10.06 9.07
C ARG A 31 -5.65 -10.81 8.08
N PHE A 32 -5.70 -10.36 6.83
CA PHE A 32 -6.42 -11.06 5.77
C PHE A 32 -5.78 -12.41 5.47
N GLU A 33 -4.45 -12.48 5.34
CA GLU A 33 -3.71 -13.74 5.11
C GLU A 33 -3.91 -14.73 6.26
N GLU A 34 -3.81 -14.28 7.52
CA GLU A 34 -4.05 -15.10 8.71
C GLU A 34 -5.46 -15.70 8.71
N ALA A 35 -6.49 -14.89 8.44
CA ALA A 35 -7.86 -15.36 8.34
C ALA A 35 -8.06 -16.34 7.18
N ALA A 36 -7.46 -16.05 6.01
CA ALA A 36 -7.56 -16.90 4.83
C ALA A 36 -6.86 -18.25 5.03
N GLN A 37 -5.71 -18.26 5.69
CA GLN A 37 -4.99 -19.48 6.05
C GLN A 37 -5.76 -20.30 7.09
N GLY A 38 -6.41 -19.64 8.06
CA GLY A 38 -7.34 -20.30 8.98
C GLY A 38 -8.48 -21.00 8.24
N LEU A 39 -9.15 -20.29 7.33
CA LEU A 39 -10.21 -20.86 6.51
C LEU A 39 -9.72 -22.03 5.65
N TYR A 40 -8.56 -21.89 5.01
CA TYR A 40 -7.97 -22.95 4.19
C TYR A 40 -7.74 -24.24 4.99
N ARG A 41 -7.21 -24.14 6.22
CA ARG A 41 -7.00 -25.32 7.08
C ARG A 41 -8.30 -26.03 7.41
N LEU A 42 -9.35 -25.29 7.77
CA LEU A 42 -10.66 -25.87 8.10
C LEU A 42 -11.31 -26.55 6.89
N LEU A 43 -11.19 -25.96 5.70
CA LEU A 43 -11.69 -26.55 4.46
C LEU A 43 -10.96 -27.85 4.13
N LYS A 44 -9.63 -27.87 4.29
CA LYS A 44 -8.82 -29.07 4.07
C LYS A 44 -9.15 -30.17 5.07
N GLU A 45 -9.32 -29.82 6.34
CA GLU A 45 -9.74 -30.76 7.37
C GLU A 45 -11.12 -31.38 7.04
N LYS A 46 -12.05 -30.57 6.53
CA LYS A 46 -13.37 -31.05 6.12
C LYS A 46 -13.25 -32.06 4.98
N GLU A 47 -12.44 -31.77 3.98
CA GLU A 47 -12.19 -32.65 2.84
C GLU A 47 -11.59 -34.00 3.28
N GLU A 48 -10.58 -33.96 4.17
CA GLU A 48 -9.94 -35.16 4.72
C GLU A 48 -10.92 -36.03 5.52
N LEU A 49 -11.75 -35.40 6.34
CA LEU A 49 -12.77 -36.07 7.16
C LEU A 49 -13.87 -36.71 6.30
N GLU A 50 -14.35 -36.01 5.27
CA GLU A 50 -15.34 -36.56 4.33
C GLU A 50 -14.77 -37.77 3.57
N ALA A 51 -13.50 -37.70 3.14
CA ALA A 51 -12.81 -38.82 2.51
C ALA A 51 -12.64 -40.02 3.46
N GLU A 52 -12.33 -39.79 4.74
CA GLU A 52 -12.25 -40.85 5.75
C GLU A 52 -13.62 -41.51 5.98
N ARG A 53 -14.67 -40.70 6.12
CA ARG A 53 -16.04 -41.20 6.30
C ARG A 53 -16.44 -42.09 5.13
N GLU A 54 -16.17 -41.66 3.91
CA GLU A 54 -16.50 -42.39 2.68
C GLU A 54 -15.77 -43.75 2.58
N LYS A 55 -14.53 -43.84 3.09
CA LYS A 55 -13.81 -45.12 3.19
C LYS A 55 -14.47 -46.03 4.22
N ARG A 56 -14.71 -45.53 5.43
CA ARG A 56 -15.25 -46.35 6.54
C ARG A 56 -16.69 -46.82 6.31
N ILE A 57 -17.49 -46.09 5.54
CA ILE A 57 -18.85 -46.54 5.15
C ILE A 57 -18.78 -47.81 4.29
N ARG A 58 -17.78 -47.95 3.42
CA ARG A 58 -17.59 -49.15 2.58
C ARG A 58 -17.20 -50.38 3.40
N ASP A 59 -16.47 -50.16 4.49
CA ASP A 59 -15.98 -51.23 5.38
C ASP A 59 -16.99 -51.63 6.47
N GLY A 60 -18.14 -50.94 6.54
CA GLY A 60 -19.18 -51.15 7.54
C GLY A 60 -18.98 -50.26 8.78
N LEU A 61 -19.84 -49.26 8.94
CA LEU A 61 -19.79 -48.30 10.06
C LEU A 61 -21.00 -48.45 10.98
N SER A 62 -20.79 -48.42 12.29
CA SER A 62 -21.92 -48.39 13.25
C SER A 62 -22.68 -47.06 13.19
N VAL A 63 -23.95 -47.10 13.58
CA VAL A 63 -24.83 -45.93 13.63
C VAL A 63 -24.32 -44.89 14.64
N GLU A 64 -23.81 -45.30 15.80
CA GLU A 64 -23.20 -44.37 16.76
C GLU A 64 -22.06 -43.57 16.13
N ARG A 65 -21.14 -44.25 15.43
CA ARG A 65 -19.98 -43.61 14.81
C ARG A 65 -20.41 -42.65 13.70
N LEU A 66 -21.43 -43.00 12.93
CA LEU A 66 -22.00 -42.10 11.91
C LEU A 66 -22.54 -40.80 12.53
N ARG A 67 -23.22 -40.90 13.68
CA ARG A 67 -23.73 -39.72 14.41
C ARG A 67 -22.62 -38.87 15.00
N GLU A 68 -21.49 -39.46 15.41
CA GLU A 68 -20.30 -38.71 15.81
C GLU A 68 -19.72 -37.90 14.64
N PHE A 69 -19.53 -38.53 13.48
CA PHE A 69 -19.05 -37.84 12.27
C PHE A 69 -19.95 -36.67 11.87
N GLN A 70 -21.28 -36.86 11.89
CA GLN A 70 -22.22 -35.79 11.57
C GLN A 70 -22.12 -34.61 12.54
N ARG A 71 -21.98 -34.88 13.84
CA ARG A 71 -21.80 -33.82 14.85
C ARG A 71 -20.50 -33.07 14.65
N TYR A 72 -19.41 -33.78 14.34
CA TYR A 72 -18.12 -33.15 14.07
C TYR A 72 -18.14 -32.30 12.81
N LEU A 73 -18.70 -32.81 11.71
CA LEU A 73 -18.91 -32.04 10.46
C LEU A 73 -19.75 -30.77 10.68
N ALA A 74 -20.81 -30.86 11.49
CA ALA A 74 -21.64 -29.70 11.81
C ALA A 74 -20.88 -28.63 12.61
N ASN A 75 -19.99 -29.05 13.53
CA ASN A 75 -19.13 -28.12 14.26
C ASN A 75 -18.11 -27.46 13.33
N LEU A 76 -17.44 -28.27 12.51
CA LEU A 76 -16.46 -27.80 11.53
C LEU A 76 -17.08 -26.82 10.52
N GLN A 77 -18.31 -27.10 10.06
CA GLN A 77 -19.03 -26.18 9.19
C GLN A 77 -19.30 -24.82 9.85
N ARG A 78 -19.70 -24.81 11.13
CA ARG A 78 -19.91 -23.55 11.87
C ARG A 78 -18.61 -22.74 11.99
N GLU A 79 -17.47 -23.41 12.17
CA GLU A 79 -16.17 -22.74 12.19
C GLU A 79 -15.78 -22.20 10.81
N ILE A 80 -16.00 -22.98 9.74
CA ILE A 80 -15.79 -22.53 8.36
C ILE A 80 -16.63 -21.27 8.07
N ASP A 81 -17.92 -21.29 8.40
CA ASP A 81 -18.81 -20.14 8.18
C ASP A 81 -18.32 -18.90 8.94
N HIS A 82 -17.84 -19.08 10.18
CA HIS A 82 -17.23 -18.00 10.96
C HIS A 82 -15.98 -17.43 10.27
N TYR A 83 -15.05 -18.30 9.86
CA TYR A 83 -13.82 -17.87 9.20
C TYR A 83 -14.07 -17.23 7.82
N GLN A 84 -15.07 -17.69 7.07
CA GLN A 84 -15.49 -17.02 5.84
C GLN A 84 -15.90 -15.56 6.09
N GLN A 85 -16.68 -15.32 7.15
CA GLN A 85 -17.05 -13.96 7.53
C GLN A 85 -15.84 -13.13 7.98
N LEU A 86 -14.89 -13.72 8.70
CA LEU A 86 -13.64 -13.04 9.07
C LEU A 86 -12.82 -12.66 7.84
N VAL A 87 -12.67 -13.57 6.87
CA VAL A 87 -11.95 -13.32 5.62
C VAL A 87 -12.60 -12.19 4.83
N ILE A 88 -13.93 -12.19 4.70
CA ILE A 88 -14.67 -11.11 4.01
C ILE A 88 -14.39 -9.76 4.68
N ARG A 89 -14.56 -9.67 6.01
CA ARG A 89 -14.31 -8.43 6.76
C ARG A 89 -12.85 -7.97 6.66
N ALA A 90 -11.90 -8.89 6.76
CA ALA A 90 -10.48 -8.59 6.66
C ALA A 90 -10.12 -8.09 5.25
N ARG A 91 -10.70 -8.70 4.20
CA ARG A 91 -10.53 -8.26 2.81
C ARG A 91 -11.10 -6.85 2.60
N ASP A 92 -12.29 -6.58 3.12
CA ASP A 92 -12.92 -5.27 2.97
C ASP A 92 -12.08 -4.19 3.68
N LYS A 93 -11.54 -4.50 4.87
CA LYS A 93 -10.62 -3.61 5.58
C LYS A 93 -9.31 -3.39 4.83
N MET A 94 -8.71 -4.46 4.28
CA MET A 94 -7.52 -4.37 3.44
C MET A 94 -7.76 -3.46 2.23
N ASN A 95 -8.90 -3.60 1.55
CA ASN A 95 -9.26 -2.77 0.42
C ASN A 95 -9.49 -1.30 0.81
N GLU A 96 -10.05 -1.04 1.99
CA GLU A 96 -10.19 0.30 2.54
C GLU A 96 -8.82 0.96 2.76
N GLU A 97 -7.90 0.28 3.45
CA GLU A 97 -6.55 0.81 3.70
C GLU A 97 -5.76 0.99 2.40
N TYR A 98 -5.97 0.13 1.40
CA TYR A 98 -5.39 0.31 0.07
C TYR A 98 -5.85 1.60 -0.59
N ARG A 99 -7.15 1.89 -0.58
CA ARG A 99 -7.69 3.15 -1.14
C ARG A 99 -7.09 4.37 -0.44
N ARG A 100 -7.02 4.35 0.89
CA ARG A 100 -6.39 5.43 1.68
C ARG A 100 -4.92 5.62 1.32
N LEU A 101 -4.16 4.53 1.17
CA LEU A 101 -2.77 4.58 0.74
C LEU A 101 -2.63 5.24 -0.65
N VAL A 102 -3.49 4.87 -1.60
CA VAL A 102 -3.49 5.47 -2.94
C VAL A 102 -3.76 6.97 -2.87
N GLU A 103 -4.75 7.41 -2.09
CA GLU A 103 -5.06 8.83 -1.87
C GLU A 103 -3.85 9.59 -1.30
N LYS A 104 -3.21 9.07 -0.25
CA LYS A 104 -2.01 9.68 0.35
C LYS A 104 -0.83 9.74 -0.61
N ASN A 105 -0.64 8.70 -1.41
CA ASN A 105 0.40 8.69 -2.44
C ASN A 105 0.14 9.77 -3.51
N VAL A 106 -1.11 9.96 -3.92
CA VAL A 106 -1.49 11.04 -4.86
C VAL A 106 -1.19 12.42 -4.26
N GLU A 107 -1.47 12.65 -2.98
CA GLU A 107 -1.14 13.90 -2.30
C GLU A 107 0.37 14.18 -2.32
N VAL A 108 1.20 13.22 -1.95
CA VAL A 108 2.67 13.36 -2.00
C VAL A 108 3.14 13.68 -3.41
N LYS A 109 2.66 12.95 -4.42
CA LYS A 109 3.02 13.17 -5.83
C LYS A 109 2.65 14.55 -6.35
N LYS A 110 1.58 15.17 -5.84
CA LYS A 110 1.22 16.56 -6.18
C LYS A 110 2.32 17.53 -5.71
N TYR A 111 2.75 17.42 -4.46
CA TYR A 111 3.80 18.29 -3.90
C TYR A 111 5.18 18.04 -4.53
N GLU A 112 5.54 16.78 -4.80
CA GLU A 112 6.78 16.46 -5.53
C GLU A 112 6.82 17.12 -6.91
N ARG A 113 5.71 17.04 -7.66
CA ARG A 113 5.60 17.69 -8.98
C ARG A 113 5.66 19.22 -8.89
N MET A 114 5.07 19.81 -7.85
CA MET A 114 5.16 21.25 -7.62
C MET A 114 6.60 21.66 -7.29
N LYS A 115 7.28 20.91 -6.42
CA LYS A 115 8.70 21.14 -6.09
C LYS A 115 9.59 21.06 -7.31
N GLU A 116 9.37 20.08 -8.18
CA GLU A 116 10.10 19.95 -9.44
C GLU A 116 9.91 21.18 -10.34
N LYS A 117 8.66 21.62 -10.54
CA LYS A 117 8.37 22.83 -11.33
C LYS A 117 9.02 24.09 -10.74
N ASP A 118 8.93 24.27 -9.44
CA ASP A 118 9.55 25.41 -8.74
C ASP A 118 11.08 25.38 -8.89
N TYR A 119 11.69 24.18 -8.84
CA TYR A 119 13.12 24.00 -9.04
C TYR A 119 13.55 24.35 -10.47
N GLN A 120 12.79 23.91 -11.48
CA GLN A 120 13.07 24.27 -12.87
C GLN A 120 12.97 25.78 -13.11
N MET A 121 11.97 26.45 -12.51
CA MET A 121 11.85 27.91 -12.58
C MET A 121 13.04 28.61 -11.90
N PHE A 122 13.48 28.10 -10.75
CA PHE A 122 14.67 28.60 -10.07
C PHE A 122 15.93 28.50 -10.95
N LEU A 123 16.16 27.36 -11.59
CA LEU A 123 17.30 27.17 -12.50
C LEU A 123 17.25 28.12 -13.71
N GLN A 124 16.06 28.34 -14.28
CA GLN A 124 15.87 29.30 -15.37
C GLN A 124 16.19 30.74 -14.94
N LEU A 125 15.77 31.13 -13.74
CA LEU A 125 16.04 32.45 -13.19
C LEU A 125 17.54 32.66 -12.93
N GLU A 126 18.23 31.67 -12.35
CA GLU A 126 19.67 31.76 -12.11
C GLU A 126 20.44 31.87 -13.43
N LYS A 127 20.10 31.06 -14.43
CA LYS A 127 20.69 31.14 -15.78
C LYS A 127 20.46 32.50 -16.44
N TRP A 128 19.25 33.06 -16.30
CA TRP A 128 18.93 34.39 -16.82
C TRP A 128 19.76 35.49 -16.16
N LYS A 129 19.92 35.43 -14.83
CA LYS A 129 20.78 36.37 -14.09
C LYS A 129 22.24 36.26 -14.53
N GLU A 130 22.79 35.05 -14.60
CA GLU A 130 24.16 34.81 -15.07
C GLU A 130 24.40 35.39 -16.47
N THR A 131 23.45 35.17 -17.40
CA THR A 131 23.55 35.71 -18.76
C THR A 131 23.56 37.25 -18.74
N LYS A 132 22.68 37.86 -17.94
CA LYS A 132 22.62 39.32 -17.81
C LYS A 132 23.89 39.91 -17.21
N ASP A 133 24.46 39.26 -16.20
CA ASP A 133 25.71 39.68 -15.56
C ASP A 133 26.88 39.57 -16.55
N LEU A 134 26.93 38.52 -17.37
CA LEU A 134 27.92 38.34 -18.44
C LEU A 134 27.82 39.43 -19.52
N ASP A 135 26.61 39.79 -19.95
CA ASP A 135 26.39 40.88 -20.91
C ASP A 135 26.85 42.23 -20.35
N GLU A 136 26.60 42.49 -19.06
CA GLU A 136 27.06 43.70 -18.39
C GLU A 136 28.60 43.77 -18.28
N ILE A 137 29.26 42.65 -17.96
CA ILE A 137 30.72 42.57 -17.95
C ILE A 137 31.29 42.78 -19.37
N SER A 138 30.67 42.15 -20.37
CA SER A 138 31.11 42.22 -21.77
C SER A 138 30.99 43.65 -22.31
N SER A 139 29.88 44.34 -22.06
CA SER A 139 29.69 45.74 -22.43
C SER A 139 30.69 46.68 -21.74
N ARG A 140 30.92 46.53 -20.43
CA ARG A 140 31.93 47.31 -19.69
C ARG A 140 33.36 47.08 -20.22
N SER A 141 33.72 45.84 -20.52
CA SER A 141 35.04 45.51 -21.05
C SER A 141 35.24 46.02 -22.48
N ALA A 142 34.21 45.96 -23.33
CA ALA A 142 34.23 46.54 -24.68
C ALA A 142 34.38 48.07 -24.64
N LEU A 143 33.66 48.75 -23.73
CA LEU A 143 33.81 50.20 -23.49
C LEU A 143 35.24 50.56 -23.10
N ARG A 144 35.85 49.82 -22.15
CA ARG A 144 37.26 50.03 -21.76
C ARG A 144 38.26 49.79 -22.91
N ARG A 145 37.91 48.95 -23.88
CA ARG A 145 38.78 48.59 -25.01
C ARG A 145 38.69 49.56 -26.19
N ASN A 146 37.56 50.27 -26.34
CA ASN A 146 37.31 51.23 -27.42
C ASN A 146 37.64 52.70 -27.09
N GLY A 147 38.26 52.98 -25.94
CA GLY A 147 38.84 54.30 -25.63
C GLY A 147 37.81 55.40 -25.34
N TRP A 148 37.28 55.39 -24.13
CA TRP A 148 37.09 56.56 -23.26
C TRP A 148 37.59 56.19 -21.86
#